data_AF-A0A7L0XP33-F1
#
_entry.id   AF-A0A7L0XP33-F1
#
_cell.length_a   1.000
_cell.length_b   1.000
_cell.length_c   1.000
_cell.angle_alpha   90.00
_cell.angle_beta   90.00
_cell.angle_gamma   90.00
#
_symmetry.space_group_name_H-M   'P 1'
#
loop_
_entity.id
_entity.type
_entity.pdbx_description
1 polymer ?
#
loop_
_entity_poly.entity_id
_entity_poly.type
_entity_poly.pdbx_seq_one_letter_code
_entity_poly.pdbx_strand_id
1 'polypeptide(L)'
;SQVLLNQLRAVFDQIIELQNAQDAMYRAALEELQLRLQFEERKKQRELEGKWGVTASEEEEESKRMKEFQDSIPKMCSQLRILTHFYQGIVQQFLVLLTTSSDESLRFLSFRLDFNEHYKAR
;
A
#
# COMPACT_ATOMS: atom_id res chain seq x y z
N SER A 1 3.60 32.27 -4.60
CA SER A 1 4.45 31.36 -3.80
C SER A 1 3.68 30.46 -2.82
N GLN A 2 2.60 30.90 -2.17
CA GLN A 2 1.81 30.03 -1.25
C GLN A 2 1.19 28.79 -1.91
N VAL A 3 0.70 28.92 -3.16
CA VAL A 3 0.07 27.79 -3.88
C VAL A 3 1.06 26.64 -4.11
N LEU A 4 2.32 26.96 -4.44
CA LEU A 4 3.37 25.96 -4.66
C LEU A 4 3.71 25.20 -3.37
N LEU A 5 3.81 25.92 -2.24
CA LEU A 5 4.06 25.32 -0.93
C LEU A 5 2.90 24.43 -0.46
N ASN A 6 1.66 24.84 -0.74
CA ASN A 6 0.49 24.02 -0.44
C ASN A 6 0.46 22.73 -1.27
N GLN A 7 0.86 22.80 -2.54
CA GLN A 7 0.98 21.61 -3.40
C GLN A 7 2.14 20.70 -2.95
N LEU A 8 3.28 21.26 -2.57
CA LEU A 8 4.39 20.49 -2.00
C LEU A 8 3.95 19.76 -0.72
N ARG A 9 3.20 20.44 0.15
CA ARG A 9 2.63 19.84 1.36
C ARG A 9 1.68 18.70 1.02
N ALA A 10 0.80 18.88 0.04
CA ALA A 10 -0.11 17.83 -0.42
C ALA A 10 0.65 16.58 -0.95
N VAL A 11 1.77 16.77 -1.64
CA VAL A 11 2.64 15.65 -2.05
C VAL A 11 3.20 14.91 -0.84
N PHE A 12 3.71 15.64 0.17
CA PHE A 12 4.23 15.01 1.39
C PHE A 12 3.15 14.26 2.17
N ASP A 13 1.97 14.85 2.33
CA ASP A 13 0.84 14.22 2.99
C ASP A 13 0.47 12.91 2.27
N GLN A 14 0.46 12.91 0.93
CA GLN A 14 0.18 11.70 0.14
C GLN A 14 1.26 10.62 0.28
N ILE A 15 2.53 10.99 0.41
CA ILE A 15 3.63 10.03 0.67
C ILE A 15 3.41 9.35 2.01
N ILE A 16 3.04 10.11 3.04
CA ILE A 16 2.77 9.58 4.38
C ILE A 16 1.55 8.66 4.36
N GLU A 17 0.47 9.05 3.68
CA GLU A 17 -0.71 8.19 3.52
C GLU A 17 -0.37 6.86 2.82
N LEU A 18 0.45 6.91 1.77
CA LEU A 18 0.90 5.70 1.07
C LEU A 18 1.73 4.80 1.99
N GLN A 19 2.67 5.36 2.75
CA GLN A 19 3.48 4.61 3.71
C GLN A 19 2.60 3.94 4.77
N ASN A 20 1.65 4.67 5.34
CA ASN A 20 0.74 4.12 6.36
C ASN A 20 -0.13 2.98 5.80
N ALA A 21 -0.65 3.13 4.58
CA ALA A 21 -1.43 2.09 3.92
C ALA A 21 -0.57 0.85 3.63
N GLN A 22 0.66 1.05 3.14
CA GLN A 22 1.61 -0.03 2.89
C GLN A 22 1.98 -0.78 4.18
N ASP A 23 2.26 -0.06 5.26
CA ASP A 23 2.56 -0.64 6.57
C ASP A 23 1.38 -1.46 7.12
N ALA A 24 0.16 -0.93 7.02
CA ALA A 24 -1.04 -1.66 7.42
C ALA A 24 -1.20 -2.97 6.62
N MET A 25 -0.90 -2.92 5.32
CA MET A 25 -0.96 -4.12 4.48
C MET A 25 0.09 -5.16 4.85
N TYR A 26 1.34 -4.74 5.07
CA TYR A 26 2.40 -5.66 5.47
C TYR A 26 2.12 -6.28 6.83
N ARG A 27 1.64 -5.50 7.79
CA ARG A 27 1.27 -6.02 9.12
C ARG A 27 0.20 -7.10 9.01
N ALA A 28 -0.89 -6.84 8.31
CA ALA A 28 -1.95 -7.83 8.11
C ALA A 28 -1.45 -9.10 7.42
N ALA A 29 -0.60 -8.98 6.40
CA ALA A 29 -0.02 -10.13 5.70
C ALA A 29 0.94 -10.94 6.58
N LEU A 30 1.77 -10.28 7.38
CA LEU A 30 2.72 -10.93 8.29
C LEU A 30 1.99 -11.62 9.45
N GLU A 31 0.96 -11.00 10.01
CA GLU A 31 0.12 -11.59 11.06
C GLU A 31 -0.56 -12.87 10.55
N GLU A 32 -1.17 -12.83 9.35
CA GLU A 32 -1.80 -14.00 8.74
C GLU A 32 -0.78 -15.13 8.49
N LEU A 33 0.42 -14.79 7.99
CA LEU A 33 1.48 -15.77 7.79
C LEU A 33 1.90 -16.43 9.11
N GLN A 34 2.06 -15.63 10.16
CA GLN A 34 2.45 -16.13 11.47
C GLN A 34 1.39 -17.08 12.05
N LEU A 35 0.10 -16.76 11.90
CA LEU A 35 -1.00 -17.62 12.34
C LEU A 35 -1.02 -18.97 11.61
N ARG A 36 -0.79 -18.96 10.29
CA ARG A 36 -0.71 -20.19 9.49
C ARG A 36 0.46 -21.08 9.91
N LEU A 37 1.63 -20.49 10.14
CA LEU A 37 2.81 -21.22 10.63
C LEU A 37 2.55 -21.84 12.01
N GLN A 38 1.93 -21.10 12.93
CA GLN A 38 1.56 -21.61 14.25
C GLN A 38 0.52 -22.73 14.19
N PHE A 39 -0.42 -22.67 13.24
CA PHE A 39 -1.38 -23.72 13.01
C PHE A 39 -0.73 -25.00 12.48
N GLU A 40 0.17 -24.89 11.50
CA GLU A 40 0.94 -26.03 11.00
C GLU A 40 1.83 -26.66 12.08
N GLU A 41 2.48 -25.86 12.91
CA GLU A 41 3.32 -26.36 14.01
C GLU A 41 2.50 -27.12 15.06
N ARG A 42 1.33 -26.58 15.46
CA ARG A 42 0.40 -27.27 16.35
C ARG A 42 -0.10 -28.59 15.78
N LYS A 43 -0.36 -28.65 14.47
CA LYS A 43 -0.76 -29.88 13.78
C LYS A 43 0.35 -30.93 13.86
N LYS A 44 1.60 -30.55 13.56
CA LYS A 44 2.77 -31.43 13.68
C LYS A 44 2.98 -31.94 15.11
N GLN A 45 2.82 -31.08 16.11
CA GLN A 45 2.93 -31.47 17.52
C GLN A 45 1.89 -32.53 17.93
N ARG A 46 0.63 -32.38 17.50
CA ARG A 46 -0.41 -33.39 17.79
C ARG A 46 -0.15 -34.72 17.10
N GLU A 47 0.31 -34.68 15.85
CA GLU A 47 0.72 -35.87 15.11
C GLU A 47 1.84 -36.63 15.86
N LEU A 48 2.81 -35.91 16.44
CA LEU A 48 3.87 -36.49 17.30
C LEU A 48 3.34 -37.05 18.63
N GLU A 49 2.32 -36.43 19.22
CA GLU A 49 1.63 -36.93 20.42
C GLU A 49 0.74 -38.16 20.15
N GLY A 50 0.65 -38.62 18.89
CA GLY A 50 -0.21 -39.75 18.50
C GLY A 50 -1.70 -39.41 18.45
N LYS A 51 -2.07 -38.13 18.63
CA LYS A 51 -3.43 -37.63 18.43
C LYS A 51 -3.58 -37.25 16.96
N TRP A 52 -4.43 -37.95 16.23
CA TRP A 52 -4.65 -37.66 14.82
C TRP A 52 -5.36 -36.31 14.63
N GLY A 53 -4.63 -35.35 14.06
CA GLY A 53 -5.17 -34.26 13.28
C GLY A 53 -5.67 -33.02 14.03
N VAL A 54 -6.33 -32.18 13.24
CA VAL A 54 -7.01 -30.96 13.65
C VAL A 54 -8.48 -31.32 13.91
N THR A 55 -9.11 -30.75 14.93
CA THR A 55 -10.55 -30.97 15.12
C THR A 55 -11.34 -30.30 13.99
N ALA A 56 -12.49 -30.86 13.61
CA ALA A 56 -13.33 -30.26 12.56
C ALA A 56 -13.67 -28.78 12.84
N SER A 57 -13.80 -28.41 14.12
CA SER A 57 -13.99 -27.02 14.57
C SER A 57 -12.81 -26.11 14.21
N GLU A 58 -11.58 -26.58 14.44
CA GLU A 58 -10.37 -25.80 14.19
C GLU A 58 -10.07 -25.64 12.69
N GLU A 59 -10.41 -26.66 11.89
CA GLU A 59 -10.30 -26.59 10.42
C GLU A 59 -11.34 -25.63 9.82
N GLU A 60 -12.55 -25.61 10.38
CA GLU A 60 -13.61 -24.68 9.99
C GLU A 60 -13.25 -23.22 10.37
N GLU A 61 -12.67 -23.02 11.56
CA GLU A 61 -12.14 -21.71 11.98
C GLU A 61 -10.97 -21.21 11.12
N GLU A 62 -10.05 -22.09 10.72
CA GLU A 62 -8.94 -21.76 9.82
C GLU A 62 -9.47 -21.42 8.42
N SER A 63 -10.40 -22.22 7.89
CA SER A 63 -11.05 -21.97 6.60
C SER A 63 -11.80 -20.63 6.57
N LYS A 64 -12.48 -20.29 7.68
CA LYS A 64 -13.14 -18.99 7.84
C LYS A 64 -12.14 -17.83 7.84
N ARG A 65 -11.07 -17.92 8.65
CA ARG A 65 -10.02 -16.88 8.70
C ARG A 65 -9.33 -16.69 7.34
N MET A 66 -8.99 -17.78 6.67
CA MET A 66 -8.38 -17.73 5.34
C MET A 66 -9.30 -17.03 4.32
N LYS A 67 -10.61 -17.30 4.36
CA LYS A 67 -11.59 -16.60 3.52
C LYS A 67 -11.69 -15.12 3.87
N GLU A 68 -11.75 -14.77 5.14
CA GLU A 68 -11.81 -13.37 5.59
C GLU A 68 -10.58 -12.57 5.12
N PHE A 69 -9.38 -13.16 5.21
CA PHE A 69 -8.15 -12.55 4.67
C PHE A 69 -8.19 -12.46 3.14
N GLN A 70 -8.65 -13.51 2.46
CA GLN A 70 -8.79 -13.51 1.00
C GLN A 70 -9.75 -12.40 0.53
N ASP A 71 -10.83 -12.16 1.26
CA ASP A 71 -11.81 -11.11 1.00
C ASP A 71 -11.28 -9.70 1.33
N SER A 72 -10.26 -9.58 2.20
CA SER A 72 -9.61 -8.30 2.49
C SER A 72 -8.57 -7.90 1.44
N ILE A 73 -7.92 -8.85 0.76
CA ILE A 73 -6.88 -8.56 -0.25
C ILE A 73 -7.38 -7.59 -1.35
N PRO A 74 -8.53 -7.81 -2.00
CA PRO A 74 -9.02 -6.87 -3.02
C PRO A 74 -9.27 -5.46 -2.48
N LYS A 75 -9.74 -5.35 -1.23
CA LYS A 75 -9.98 -4.06 -0.57
C LYS A 75 -8.65 -3.31 -0.41
N MET A 76 -7.62 -3.98 0.10
CA MET A 76 -6.28 -3.44 0.27
C MET A 76 -5.67 -3.00 -1.08
N CYS A 77 -5.77 -3.85 -2.11
CA CYS A 77 -5.32 -3.52 -3.47
C CYS A 77 -6.07 -2.31 -4.05
N SER A 78 -7.38 -2.20 -3.80
CA SER A 78 -8.17 -1.07 -4.26
C SER A 78 -7.75 0.24 -3.59
N GLN A 79 -7.45 0.20 -2.28
CA GLN A 79 -6.94 1.35 -1.52
C GLN A 79 -5.59 1.82 -2.08
N LEU A 80 -4.64 0.91 -2.33
CA LEU A 80 -3.37 1.26 -2.98
C LEU A 80 -3.58 1.88 -4.37
N ARG A 81 -4.49 1.32 -5.17
CA ARG A 81 -4.77 1.85 -6.51
C ARG A 81 -5.31 3.28 -6.44
N ILE A 82 -6.18 3.55 -5.47
CA ILE A 82 -6.72 4.89 -5.22
C ILE A 82 -5.59 5.85 -4.81
N LEU A 83 -4.75 5.47 -3.85
CA LEU A 83 -3.62 6.29 -3.38
C LEU A 83 -2.63 6.60 -4.51
N THR A 84 -2.34 5.62 -5.38
CA THR A 84 -1.48 5.82 -6.56
C THR A 84 -2.09 6.82 -7.54
N HIS A 85 -3.40 6.71 -7.83
CA HIS A 85 -4.07 7.67 -8.70
C HIS A 85 -4.09 9.09 -8.12
N PHE A 86 -4.32 9.23 -6.81
CA PHE A 86 -4.26 10.53 -6.14
C PHE A 86 -2.84 11.13 -6.20
N TYR A 87 -1.81 10.34 -5.88
CA TYR A 87 -0.41 10.79 -5.99
C TYR A 87 -0.07 11.26 -7.39
N GLN A 88 -0.43 10.48 -8.42
CA GLN A 88 -0.20 10.86 -9.82
C GLN A 88 -0.87 12.19 -10.16
N GLY A 89 -2.12 12.39 -9.75
CA GLY A 89 -2.85 13.64 -10.00
C GLY A 89 -2.20 14.85 -9.33
N ILE A 90 -1.76 14.73 -8.07
CA ILE A 90 -1.10 15.82 -7.34
C ILE A 90 0.26 16.17 -7.98
N VAL A 91 1.07 15.16 -8.33
CA VAL A 91 2.38 15.39 -8.97
C VAL A 91 2.22 16.06 -10.34
N GLN A 92 1.24 15.65 -11.13
CA GLN A 92 0.93 16.29 -12.42
C GLN A 92 0.55 17.76 -12.23
N GLN A 93 -0.33 18.07 -11.27
CA GLN A 93 -0.72 19.45 -10.96
C GLN A 93 0.49 20.28 -10.49
N PHE A 94 1.37 19.69 -9.68
CA PHE A 94 2.59 20.35 -9.22
C PHE A 94 3.55 20.67 -10.38
N LEU A 95 3.76 19.75 -11.32
CA LEU A 95 4.60 19.97 -12.50
C LEU A 95 4.03 21.06 -13.43
N VAL A 96 2.71 21.07 -13.65
CA VAL A 96 2.04 22.15 -14.40
C VAL A 96 2.24 23.51 -13.73
N LEU A 97 2.15 23.56 -12.40
CA LEU A 97 2.36 24.80 -11.64
C LEU A 97 3.82 25.30 -11.72
N LEU A 98 4.80 24.38 -11.77
CA LEU A 98 6.21 24.74 -11.94
C LEU A 98 6.51 25.27 -13.35
N THR A 99 5.98 24.62 -14.39
CA THR A 99 6.19 25.04 -15.79
C THR A 99 5.53 26.38 -16.13
N THR A 100 4.39 26.68 -15.51
CA THR A 100 3.66 27.95 -15.70
C THR A 100 4.18 29.10 -14.82
N SER A 101 5.13 28.82 -13.91
CA SER A 101 5.70 29.86 -13.05
C SER A 101 6.53 30.88 -13.86
N SER A 102 6.59 32.12 -13.39
CA SER A 102 7.38 33.19 -14.01
C SER A 102 8.89 33.07 -13.76
N ASP A 103 9.30 32.18 -12.85
CA ASP A 103 10.70 32.00 -12.43
C ASP A 103 11.38 30.93 -13.28
N GLU A 104 12.45 31.33 -13.96
CA GLU A 104 13.23 30.46 -14.85
C GLU A 104 13.85 29.27 -14.10
N SER A 105 14.28 29.49 -12.84
CA SER A 105 14.87 28.44 -12.01
C SER A 105 13.85 27.36 -11.65
N LEU A 106 12.59 27.74 -11.41
CA LEU A 106 11.50 26.81 -11.13
C LEU A 106 11.07 26.03 -12.37
N ARG A 107 11.16 26.63 -13.57
CA ARG A 107 10.96 25.90 -14.83
C ARG A 107 12.06 24.86 -15.06
N PHE A 108 13.33 25.19 -14.77
CA PHE A 108 14.42 24.22 -14.84
C PHE A 108 14.26 23.08 -13.82
N LEU A 109 13.72 23.35 -12.63
CA LEU A 109 13.39 22.32 -11.66
C LEU A 109 12.33 21.35 -12.19
N SER A 110 11.29 21.85 -12.87
CA SER A 110 10.30 20.99 -13.53
C SER A 110 10.92 20.03 -14.54
N PHE A 111 11.89 20.50 -15.33
CA PHE A 111 12.59 19.67 -16.30
C PHE A 111 13.41 18.56 -15.63
N ARG A 112 13.99 18.81 -14.46
CA ARG A 112 14.71 17.77 -13.69
C ARG A 112 13.77 16.77 -13.03
N LEU A 113 12.60 17.21 -12.57
CA LEU A 113 11.63 16.34 -11.90
C LEU A 113 10.88 15.43 -12.87
N ASP A 114 10.59 15.89 -14.09
CA ASP A 114 9.99 15.10 -15.16
C ASP A 114 11.03 14.69 -16.23
N PHE A 115 12.29 14.52 -15.84
CA PHE A 115 13.37 14.15 -16.78
C PHE A 115 13.10 12.81 -17.49
N ASN A 116 12.34 11.92 -16.85
CA ASN A 116 11.95 10.62 -17.41
C ASN A 116 10.61 10.64 -18.18
N GLU A 117 9.98 11.81 -18.32
CA GLU A 117 8.64 12.00 -18.94
C GLU A 117 7.53 11.11 -18.36
N HIS A 118 7.76 10.53 -17.19
CA HIS A 118 6.87 9.56 -16.55
C HIS A 118 5.52 10.19 -16.20
N TYR A 119 5.48 11.51 -15.99
CA TYR A 119 4.28 12.22 -15.56
C TYR A 119 3.57 12.99 -16.68
N LYS A 120 4.11 12.99 -17.91
CA LYS A 120 3.41 13.57 -19.05
C LYS A 120 2.03 12.92 -19.19
N ALA A 121 1.00 13.75 -19.17
CA ALA A 121 -0.34 13.30 -19.50
C ALA A 121 -0.33 12.74 -20.93
N ARG A 122 -0.77 11.48 -21.10
CA ARG A 122 -1.24 11.00 -22.40
C ARG A 122 -2.56 11.67 -22.73
#